data_AF-A0A6A2XW07-F1
#
_entry.id   AF-A0A6A2XW07-F1
#
_cell.length_a   1.000
_cell.length_b   1.000
_cell.length_c   1.000
_cell.angle_alpha   90.00
_cell.angle_beta   90.00
_cell.angle_gamma   90.00
#
_symmetry.space_group_name_H-M   'P 1'
#
loop_
_entity.id
_entity.type
_entity.pdbx_description
1 polymer ?
#
loop_
_entity_poly.entity_id
_entity_poly.type
_entity_poly.pdbx_seq_one_letter_code
_entity_poly.pdbx_strand_id
1 'polypeptide(L)' 'MAATESSSSVRKVVIHLRATGDAPILKQAKFKIPGTDKFAKVIDFLRRQLHRDTW' A
#
# COMPACT_ATOMS: atom_id res chain seq x y z
N MET A 1 -5.15 -36.40 -17.94
CA MET A 1 -5.06 -35.98 -16.52
C MET A 1 -5.12 -34.46 -16.48
N ALA A 2 -6.00 -33.91 -15.64
CA ALA A 2 -6.59 -32.58 -15.75
C ALA A 2 -5.59 -31.42 -15.68
N ALA A 3 -5.85 -30.39 -16.50
CA ALA A 3 -5.28 -29.06 -16.36
C ALA A 3 -6.13 -28.23 -15.40
N THR A 4 -5.66 -28.03 -14.16
CA THR A 4 -6.13 -27.05 -13.17
C THR A 4 -4.97 -26.91 -12.17
N GLU A 5 -4.32 -25.77 -11.93
CA GLU A 5 -4.92 -24.57 -11.37
C GLU A 5 -4.38 -23.29 -12.05
N SER A 6 -5.31 -22.63 -12.70
CA SER A 6 -5.34 -21.22 -13.03
C SER A 6 -4.69 -20.32 -11.97
N SER A 7 -3.77 -19.45 -12.42
CA SER A 7 -3.50 -18.11 -11.90
C SER A 7 -3.96 -17.90 -10.46
N SER A 8 -3.07 -18.13 -9.49
CA SER A 8 -3.25 -17.58 -8.15
C SER A 8 -3.23 -16.06 -8.31
N SER A 9 -4.38 -15.50 -8.66
CA SER A 9 -4.64 -14.09 -8.80
C SER A 9 -4.26 -13.50 -7.46
N VAL A 10 -3.04 -12.97 -7.37
CA VAL A 10 -2.46 -12.43 -6.15
C VAL A 10 -3.49 -11.47 -5.60
N ARG A 11 -4.17 -11.86 -4.51
CA ARG A 11 -5.35 -11.16 -4.03
C ARG A 11 -4.92 -9.74 -3.68
N LYS A 12 -5.30 -8.76 -4.51
CA LYS A 12 -4.88 -7.38 -4.31
C LYS A 12 -5.78 -6.74 -3.26
N VAL A 13 -5.16 -6.14 -2.25
CA VAL A 13 -5.85 -5.37 -1.22
C VAL A 13 -5.78 -3.90 -1.60
N VAL A 14 -6.92 -3.21 -1.48
CA VAL A 14 -6.99 -1.75 -1.62
C VAL A 14 -6.72 -1.15 -0.24
N ILE A 15 -5.72 -0.28 -0.16
CA ILE A 15 -5.40 0.47 1.05
C ILE A 15 -5.84 1.91 0.83
N HIS A 16 -6.58 2.46 1.80
CA HIS A 16 -6.96 3.86 1.85
C HIS A 16 -6.35 4.47 3.11
N LEU A 17 -5.36 5.33 2.93
CA LEU A 17 -4.72 6.08 3.99
C LEU A 17 -5.55 7.32 4.31
N ARG A 18 -5.67 7.65 5.60
CA ARG A 18 -6.36 8.86 6.06
C ARG A 18 -5.41 9.61 6.98
N ALA A 19 -5.17 10.88 6.67
CA ALA A 19 -4.47 11.77 7.59
C ALA A 19 -5.35 12.06 8.81
N THR A 20 -4.76 12.11 10.00
CA THR A 20 -5.43 12.40 11.26
C THR A 20 -4.62 13.44 12.05
N GLY A 21 -5.30 14.32 12.79
CA GLY A 21 -4.68 15.48 13.43
C GLY A 21 -4.15 16.47 12.40
N ASP A 22 -3.00 17.09 12.70
CA ASP A 22 -2.30 18.04 11.81
C ASP A 22 -1.33 17.35 10.83
N ALA A 23 -1.55 16.07 10.52
CA ALA A 23 -0.70 15.33 9.60
C ALA A 23 -0.93 15.77 8.13
N PRO A 24 0.11 15.81 7.28
CA PRO A 24 -0.04 16.17 5.88
C PRO A 24 -0.98 15.21 5.14
N ILE A 25 -1.86 15.76 4.29
CA ILE A 25 -2.74 14.98 3.44
C ILE A 25 -1.95 14.45 2.24
N LEU A 26 -1.92 13.13 2.08
CA LEU A 26 -1.29 12.50 0.92
C LEU A 26 -2.09 12.77 -0.36
N LYS A 27 -1.39 13.26 -1.40
CA LYS A 27 -1.99 13.49 -2.73
C LYS A 27 -2.53 12.20 -3.37
N GLN A 28 -1.87 11.06 -3.11
CA GLN A 28 -2.36 9.73 -3.47
C GLN A 28 -2.50 8.85 -2.23
N ALA A 29 -3.66 8.93 -1.60
CA ALA A 29 -3.95 8.19 -0.37
C ALA A 29 -4.54 6.78 -0.61
N LYS A 30 -4.87 6.43 -1.86
CA LYS A 30 -5.51 5.16 -2.20
C LYS A 30 -4.65 4.39 -3.21
N PHE A 31 -4.25 3.18 -2.86
CA PHE A 31 -3.43 2.32 -3.72
C PHE A 31 -3.75 0.84 -3.51
N LYS A 32 -3.25 -0.01 -4.43
CA LYS A 32 -3.45 -1.47 -4.39
C LYS A 32 -2.12 -2.18 -4.18
N ILE A 33 -2.07 -3.12 -3.25
CA ILE A 33 -0.90 -3.98 -3.04
C ILE A 33 -1.28 -5.46 -3.07
N PRO A 34 -0.35 -6.37 -3.38
CA PRO A 34 -0.51 -7.80 -3.08
C PRO A 34 -0.89 -8.04 -1.62
N GLY A 35 -1.89 -8.88 -1.34
CA GLY A 35 -2.25 -9.27 0.02
C GLY A 35 -1.18 -10.11 0.73
N THR A 36 -0.17 -10.57 -0.01
CA THR A 36 1.02 -11.27 0.51
C THR A 36 2.14 -10.30 0.91
N ASP A 37 2.03 -9.02 0.56
CA ASP A 37 3.05 -8.02 0.92
C ASP A 37 3.00 -7.67 2.40
N LYS A 38 4.18 -7.60 3.01
CA LYS A 38 4.31 -7.18 4.41
C LYS A 38 3.87 -5.73 4.58
N PHE A 39 3.19 -5.45 5.69
CA PHE A 39 2.74 -4.11 6.05
C PHE A 39 3.89 -3.09 6.17
N ALA A 40 5.13 -3.54 6.41
CA ALA A 40 6.33 -2.70 6.37
C ALA A 40 6.44 -1.86 5.08
N LYS A 41 6.01 -2.39 3.93
CA LYS A 41 5.99 -1.64 2.66
C LYS A 41 5.08 -0.40 2.72
N VAL A 42 3.96 -0.46 3.45
CA VAL A 42 3.04 0.67 3.64
C VAL A 42 3.69 1.75 4.49
N ILE A 43 4.44 1.35 5.52
CA ILE A 43 5.18 2.27 6.41
C ILE A 43 6.31 2.95 5.64
N ASP A 44 7.08 2.21 4.86
CA ASP A 44 8.16 2.77 4.04
C ASP A 44 7.62 3.72 2.96
N PHE A 45 6.45 3.41 2.39
CA PHE A 45 5.76 4.32 1.47
C PHE A 45 5.38 5.64 2.15
N LEU A 46 4.78 5.59 3.35
CA LEU A 46 4.44 6.78 4.13
C LEU A 46 5.67 7.63 4.44
N ARG A 47 6.77 7.01 4.87
CA ARG A 47 8.04 7.71 5.16
C ARG A 47 8.57 8.45 3.94
N ARG A 48 8.55 7.82 2.76
CA ARG A 48 8.97 8.44 1.50
C ARG A 48 8.06 9.58 1.09
N GLN A 49 6.74 9.41 1.18
CA GLN A 49 5.79 10.43 0.74
C GLN A 49 5.77 11.68 1.62
N LEU A 50 6.04 11.51 2.92
CA LEU A 50 6.00 12.61 3.87
C LEU A 50 7.28 13.45 3.88
N HIS A 51 8.30 13.11 3.07
CA HIS A 51 9.60 13.80 2.92
C HIS A 51 9.97 14.65 4.15
N ARG A 52 10.02 14.03 5.34
CA ARG A 52 10.49 14.70 6.57
C ARG A 52 12.02 14.88 6.55
N ASP A 53 12.55 15.27 5.39
CA ASP A 53 13.91 15.71 5.12
C ASP A 53 13.92 17.17 4.60
N THR A 54 12.79 17.89 4.63
CA THR A 54 12.83 19.36 4.54
C THR A 54 12.73 19.94 5.94
N TRP A 55 13.88 20.44 6.38
CA TRP A 55 14.02 21.37 7.48
C TRP A 55 13.22 22.65 7.21
#